data_AF-A0A353N6Z3-F1
#
_entry.id   AF-A0A353N6Z3-F1
#
_cell.length_a   1.000
_cell.length_b   1.000
_cell.length_c   1.000
_cell.angle_alpha   90.00
_cell.angle_beta   90.00
_cell.angle_gamma   90.00
#
_symmetry.space_group_name_H-M   'P 1'
#
loop_
_entity.id
_entity.type
_entity.pdbx_description
1 polymer ?
#
loop_
_entity_poly.entity_id
_entity_poly.type
_entity_poly.pdbx_seq_one_letter_code
_entity_poly.pdbx_strand_id
1 'polypeptide(L)'
;EEGHKEIETLYNLTSNNFQQALISLEKYDTKLASRILKEHPKIRRYEKELRYSHFERMQSGNKRTLATSSLHLDMIESLLRIDNHTVNIAQGVVGIL
;
A
#
# COMPACT_ATOMS: atom_id res chain seq x y z
N GLU A 1 14.11 4.62 12.47
CA GLU A 1 12.84 4.14 13.05
C GLU A 1 11.64 4.72 12.33
N GLU A 2 11.60 6.04 12.06
CA GLU A 2 10.51 6.69 11.33
C GLU A 2 10.14 6.00 10.00
N GLY A 3 11.09 5.85 9.06
CA GLY A 3 10.84 5.15 7.80
C GLY A 3 10.42 3.67 7.95
N HIS A 4 10.83 3.00 9.02
CA HIS A 4 10.37 1.63 9.26
C HIS A 4 8.90 1.60 9.69
N LYS A 5 8.48 2.51 10.59
CA LYS A 5 7.08 2.64 11.02
C LYS A 5 6.15 3.05 9.88
N GLU A 6 6.64 3.91 8.98
CA GLU A 6 5.97 4.28 7.75
C GLU A 6 5.67 3.06 6.86
N ILE A 7 6.69 2.23 6.60
CA ILE A 7 6.54 0.97 5.86
C ILE A 7 5.61 -0.01 6.58
N GLU A 8 5.74 -0.16 7.91
CA GLU A 8 4.90 -1.03 8.72
C GLU A 8 3.41 -0.64 8.62
N THR A 9 3.13 0.66 8.64
CA THR A 9 1.76 1.17 8.46
C THR A 9 1.25 0.83 7.06
N LEU A 10 2.04 1.04 6.00
CA LEU A 10 1.66 0.67 4.64
C LEU A 10 1.45 -0.85 4.50
N TYR A 11 2.29 -1.65 5.14
CA TYR A 11 2.15 -3.11 5.17
C TYR A 11 0.83 -3.54 5.82
N ASN A 12 0.47 -2.97 6.96
CA ASN A 12 -0.77 -3.31 7.66
C ASN A 12 -2.01 -2.93 6.82
N LEU A 13 -2.00 -1.76 6.19
CA LEU A 13 -3.09 -1.31 5.33
C LEU A 13 -3.28 -2.22 4.12
N THR A 14 -2.19 -2.52 3.41
CA THR A 14 -2.23 -3.36 2.20
C THR A 14 -2.56 -4.81 2.52
N SER A 15 -2.01 -5.38 3.59
CA SER A 15 -2.29 -6.76 4.03
C SER A 15 -3.73 -6.93 4.49
N ASN A 16 -4.27 -5.98 5.26
CA ASN A 16 -5.68 -6.02 5.66
C ASN A 16 -6.61 -5.94 4.44
N ASN A 17 -6.37 -5.01 3.50
CA ASN A 17 -7.19 -4.91 2.30
C ASN A 17 -7.10 -6.17 1.43
N PHE A 18 -5.91 -6.78 1.32
CA PHE A 18 -5.72 -8.03 0.60
C PHE A 18 -6.55 -9.17 1.22
N GLN A 19 -6.52 -9.34 2.55
CA GLN A 19 -7.35 -10.32 3.24
C GLN A 19 -8.85 -10.08 3.00
N GLN A 20 -9.29 -8.82 3.07
CA GLN A 20 -10.69 -8.47 2.80
C GLN A 20 -11.10 -8.74 1.34
N ALA A 21 -10.19 -8.58 0.37
CA ALA A 21 -10.46 -8.89 -1.03
C ALA A 21 -10.62 -10.39 -1.28
N LEU A 22 -9.84 -11.22 -0.58
CA LEU A 22 -10.03 -12.68 -0.64
C LEU A 22 -11.38 -13.08 -0.04
N ILE A 23 -11.78 -12.48 1.08
CA ILE A 23 -13.09 -12.72 1.71
C ILE A 23 -14.23 -12.26 0.78
N SER A 24 -14.10 -11.09 0.15
CA SER A 24 -15.14 -10.60 -0.77
C SER A 24 -15.27 -11.49 -2.00
N LEU A 25 -14.16 -12.04 -2.50
CA LEU A 25 -14.15 -13.00 -3.60
C LEU A 25 -14.82 -14.31 -3.20
N GLU A 26 -14.45 -14.89 -2.06
CA GLU A 26 -15.03 -16.15 -1.56
C GLU A 26 -16.55 -16.05 -1.38
N LYS A 27 -17.03 -14.89 -0.89
CA LYS A 27 -18.44 -14.67 -0.55
C LYS A 27 -19.25 -13.96 -1.63
N TYR A 28 -18.63 -13.59 -2.76
CA TYR A 28 -19.21 -12.71 -3.77
C TYR A 28 -19.78 -11.40 -3.16
N ASP A 29 -19.11 -10.86 -2.14
CA ASP A 29 -19.55 -9.65 -1.44
C ASP A 29 -19.11 -8.38 -2.18
N THR A 30 -19.98 -7.92 -3.08
CA THR A 30 -19.76 -6.70 -3.88
C THR A 30 -19.69 -5.43 -3.04
N LYS A 31 -20.29 -5.39 -1.84
CA LYS A 31 -20.22 -4.24 -0.94
C LYS A 31 -18.83 -4.12 -0.31
N LEU A 32 -18.30 -5.24 0.17
CA LEU A 32 -16.93 -5.30 0.71
C LEU A 32 -15.90 -4.98 -0.39
N ALA A 33 -16.05 -5.56 -1.58
CA ALA A 33 -15.20 -5.25 -2.72
C ALA A 33 -15.25 -3.75 -3.09
N SER A 34 -16.45 -3.16 -3.14
CA SER A 34 -16.61 -1.71 -3.39
C SER A 34 -15.96 -0.83 -2.33
N ARG A 35 -15.95 -1.27 -1.05
CA ARG A 35 -15.25 -0.56 0.02
C ARG A 35 -13.74 -0.59 -0.22
N ILE A 36 -13.16 -1.74 -0.59
CA ILE A 36 -11.73 -1.88 -0.87
C ILE A 36 -11.31 -0.93 -1.99
N LEU A 37 -12.09 -0.86 -3.08
CA LEU A 37 -11.83 0.07 -4.18
C LEU A 37 -11.81 1.55 -3.73
N LYS A 38 -12.65 1.91 -2.77
CA LYS A 38 -12.67 3.27 -2.18
C LYS A 38 -11.50 3.55 -1.24
N GLU A 39 -10.87 2.53 -0.68
CA GLU A 39 -9.68 2.69 0.17
C GLU A 39 -8.39 2.84 -0.65
N HIS A 40 -8.33 2.30 -1.87
CA HIS A 40 -7.14 2.37 -2.73
C HIS A 40 -6.56 3.80 -2.92
N PRO A 41 -7.36 4.85 -3.21
CA PRO A 41 -6.83 6.20 -3.31
C PRO A 41 -6.17 6.72 -2.04
N LYS A 42 -6.57 6.24 -0.85
CA LYS A 42 -5.94 6.63 0.42
C LYS A 42 -4.57 5.99 0.56
N ILE A 43 -4.40 4.74 0.14
CA ILE A 43 -3.09 4.06 0.11
C ILE A 43 -2.15 4.79 -0.85
N ARG A 44 -2.65 5.19 -2.03
CA ARG A 44 -1.89 5.99 -2.99
C ARG A 44 -1.46 7.35 -2.43
N ARG A 45 -2.35 8.02 -1.69
CA ARG A 45 -1.99 9.29 -1.04
C ARG A 45 -0.93 9.09 0.03
N TYR A 46 -1.09 8.07 0.87
CA TYR A 46 -0.14 7.77 1.93
C TYR A 46 1.25 7.43 1.37
N GLU A 47 1.32 6.62 0.31
CA GLU A 47 2.60 6.32 -0.34
C GLU A 47 3.31 7.58 -0.86
N LYS A 48 2.57 8.53 -1.44
CA LYS A 48 3.15 9.80 -1.88
C LYS A 48 3.74 10.60 -0.71
N GLU A 49 3.05 10.61 0.43
CA GLU A 49 3.53 11.23 1.68
C GLU A 49 4.82 10.54 2.17
N LEU A 50 4.89 9.19 2.11
CA LEU A 50 6.10 8.43 2.48
C LEU A 50 7.30 8.77 1.60
N ARG A 51 7.11 8.83 0.28
CA ARG A 51 8.19 9.18 -0.65
C ARG A 51 8.70 10.60 -0.42
N TYR A 52 7.79 11.53 -0.13
CA TYR A 52 8.15 12.91 0.18
C TYR A 52 8.99 13.00 1.46
N SER A 53 8.50 12.41 2.55
CA SER A 53 9.20 12.31 3.84
C SER A 53 10.58 11.65 3.70
N HIS A 54 10.67 10.55 2.94
CA HIS A 54 11.94 9.89 2.63
C HIS A 54 12.91 10.80 1.87
N PHE A 55 12.42 11.55 0.88
CA PHE A 55 13.23 12.48 0.11
C PHE A 55 13.77 13.64 0.96
N GLU A 56 12.96 14.20 1.86
CA GLU A 56 13.42 15.23 2.81
C GLU A 56 14.52 14.71 3.74
N ARG A 57 14.38 13.47 4.24
CA ARG A 57 15.43 12.82 5.04
C ARG A 57 16.71 12.58 4.24
N MET A 58 16.60 12.26 2.95
CA MET A 58 17.79 12.12 2.10
C MET A 58 18.49 13.47 1.88
N GLN A 59 17.73 14.53 1.58
CA GLN A 59 18.29 15.87 1.36
C GLN A 59 18.99 16.44 2.59
N SER A 60 18.50 16.14 3.79
CA SER A 60 19.16 16.52 5.05
C SER A 60 20.43 15.72 5.36
N GLY A 61 20.83 14.77 4.50
CA GLY A 61 22.05 13.98 4.67
C GLY A 61 21.94 12.90 5.74
N ASN A 62 20.72 12.43 6.05
CA ASN A 62 20.53 11.39 7.05
C ASN A 62 21.24 10.08 6.65
N LYS A 63 22.35 9.77 7.33
CA LYS A 63 23.20 8.61 7.03
C LYS A 63 22.45 7.27 7.05
N ARG A 64 21.48 7.10 7.96
CA ARG A 64 20.70 5.85 8.05
C ARG A 64 19.76 5.72 6.84
N THR A 65 19.05 6.80 6.49
CA THR A 65 18.18 6.84 5.31
C THR A 65 18.97 6.56 4.03
N LEU A 66 20.14 7.20 3.86
CA LEU A 66 21.00 6.98 2.69
C LEU A 66 21.49 5.53 2.60
N ALA A 67 21.91 4.94 3.72
CA ALA A 67 22.42 3.57 3.76
C ALA A 67 21.37 2.51 3.38
N THR A 68 20.08 2.77 3.60
CA THR A 68 19.00 1.79 3.35
C THR A 68 18.03 2.22 2.25
N SER A 69 18.32 3.28 1.49
CA SER A 69 17.36 3.94 0.61
C SER A 69 16.80 3.01 -0.47
N SER A 70 17.65 2.25 -1.16
CA SER A 70 17.21 1.30 -2.19
C SER A 70 16.18 0.31 -1.64
N LEU A 71 16.55 -0.38 -0.56
CA LEU A 71 15.67 -1.36 0.08
C LEU A 71 14.36 -0.72 0.56
N HIS A 72 14.43 0.48 1.13
CA HIS A 72 13.24 1.20 1.60
C HIS A 72 12.25 1.47 0.47
N LEU A 73 12.74 1.93 -0.69
CA LEU A 73 11.91 2.21 -1.85
C LEU A 73 11.38 0.93 -2.51
N ASP A 74 12.18 -0.14 -2.55
CA ASP A 74 11.77 -1.45 -3.08
C ASP A 74 10.64 -2.08 -2.25
N MET A 75 10.67 -1.89 -0.92
CA MET A 75 9.60 -2.33 -0.04
C MET A 75 8.29 -1.59 -0.31
N ILE A 76 8.34 -0.25 -0.47
CA ILE A 76 7.15 0.55 -0.82
C ILE A 76 6.54 0.06 -2.14
N GLU A 77 7.37 -0.15 -3.17
CA GLU A 77 6.90 -0.62 -4.48
C GLU A 77 6.26 -2.02 -4.39
N SER A 78 6.85 -2.91 -3.62
CA SER A 78 6.32 -4.26 -3.42
C SER A 78 4.95 -4.25 -2.72
N LEU A 79 4.76 -3.37 -1.73
CA LEU A 79 3.47 -3.19 -1.07
C LEU A 79 2.41 -2.59 -1.99
N LEU A 80 2.77 -1.61 -2.82
CA LEU A 80 1.86 -1.03 -3.82
C LEU A 80 1.43 -2.05 -4.89
N ARG A 81 2.32 -2.97 -5.24
CA ARG A 81 1.98 -4.07 -6.16
C ARG A 81 0.95 -5.02 -5.55
N ILE A 82 1.05 -5.34 -4.26
CA ILE A 82 0.03 -6.12 -3.53
C ILE A 82 -1.30 -5.37 -3.53
N ASP A 83 -1.28 -4.05 -3.26
CA ASP A 83 -2.47 -3.21 -3.28
C ASP A 83 -3.14 -3.17 -4.67
N ASN A 84 -2.36 -3.08 -5.75
CA ASN A 84 -2.88 -3.19 -7.11
C ASN A 84 -3.55 -4.54 -7.40
N HIS A 85 -2.93 -5.65 -7.00
CA HIS A 85 -3.55 -6.97 -7.16
C HIS A 85 -4.83 -7.09 -6.33
N THR A 86 -4.85 -6.49 -5.14
CA THR A 86 -6.03 -6.41 -4.27
C THR A 86 -7.17 -5.67 -4.96
N VAL A 87 -6.88 -4.55 -5.63
CA VAL A 87 -7.85 -3.80 -6.45
C VAL A 87 -8.38 -4.65 -7.59
N ASN A 88 -7.51 -5.35 -8.33
CA ASN A 88 -7.92 -6.20 -9.45
C ASN A 88 -8.89 -7.30 -9.00
N ILE A 89 -8.64 -7.92 -7.84
CA ILE A 89 -9.56 -8.91 -7.25
C ILE A 89 -10.92 -8.25 -6.97
N ALA A 90 -10.92 -7.10 -6.29
CA ALA A 90 -12.16 -6.40 -5.96
C ALA A 90 -12.94 -5.95 -7.21
N GLN A 91 -12.26 -5.50 -8.27
CA GLN A 91 -12.88 -5.17 -9.55
C GLN A 91 -13.56 -6.40 -10.18
N GLY A 92 -12.92 -7.57 -10.12
CA GLY A 92 -13.49 -8.83 -10.56
C GLY A 92 -14.76 -9.22 -9.81
N VAL A 93 -14.79 -9.00 -8.48
CA VAL A 93 -15.99 -9.27 -7.65
C VAL A 93 -17.14 -8.32 -7.99
N VAL A 94 -16.85 -7.03 -8.22
CA VAL A 94 -17.87 -6.05 -8.60
C VAL A 94 -18.34 -6.24 -10.06
N GLY A 95 -17.52 -6.86 -10.91
CA GLY A 95 -17.82 -7.11 -12.32
C GLY A 95 -17.48 -5.92 -13.23
N ILE A 96 -16.43 -5.17 -12.90
CA ILE A 96 -15.96 -3.98 -13.67
C ILE A 96 -14.57 -4.15 -14.27
N LEU A 97 -14.14 -5.41 -14.48
CA LEU A 97 -12.91 -5.75 -15.20
C LEU A 97 -12.93 -5.25 -16.65
#